data_AF-A0ABD1EME0-F1
#
_entry.id   AF-A0ABD1EME0-F1
#
_cell.length_a   1.000
_cell.length_b   1.000
_cell.length_c   1.000
_cell.angle_alpha   90.00
_cell.angle_beta   90.00
_cell.angle_gamma   90.00
#
_symmetry.space_group_name_H-M   'P 1'
#
loop_
_entity.id
_entity.type
_entity.pdbx_description
1 polymer ?
#
loop_
_entity_poly.entity_id
_entity_poly.type
_entity_poly.pdbx_seq_one_letter_code
_entity_poly.pdbx_strand_id
1 'polypeptide(L)'
;MEKIRDCLGSDMFALLLKENITTTLQIVMCPVNILREITGAQLNVLTKVLHIAGEDVLQDKIYTANHLKPFDRISTGCKSIDSILDGGIPINGIAELYGSSGVGKTQFCLQLSLHLQLPIKLGGREKEVVYFCTEDVFPSRRLNQLAASFKDKHNVVLDFQDHIYVTHITSSLTLQKCLQHKLSYFFKYRNIGLIIIDSIAGLFRAETENTNYVTRSHEFSLIVKSLNDLQDRFGCGILIVNQVLNLLYDKE
;
A
#
# COMPACT_ATOMS: atom_id res chain seq x y z
N MET A 1 -18.05 14.15 -9.98
CA MET A 1 -17.55 13.38 -11.16
C MET A 1 -18.25 13.71 -12.48
N GLU A 2 -19.59 13.84 -12.57
CA GLU A 2 -20.27 14.20 -13.85
C GLU A 2 -19.79 15.53 -14.45
N LYS A 3 -19.72 16.60 -13.65
CA LYS A 3 -19.20 17.91 -14.10
C LYS A 3 -17.79 17.84 -14.71
N ILE A 4 -16.97 16.89 -14.23
CA ILE A 4 -15.61 16.67 -14.75
C ILE A 4 -15.66 15.94 -16.09
N ARG A 5 -16.55 14.95 -16.23
CA ARG A 5 -16.81 14.28 -17.50
C ARG A 5 -17.29 15.27 -18.56
N ASP A 6 -18.15 16.21 -18.20
CA ASP A 6 -18.62 17.24 -19.13
C ASP A 6 -17.49 18.18 -19.57
N CYS A 7 -16.56 18.51 -18.66
CA CYS A 7 -15.41 19.38 -18.96
C CYS A 7 -14.32 18.70 -19.81
N LEU A 8 -14.05 17.41 -19.58
CA LEU A 8 -13.05 16.63 -20.33
C LEU A 8 -13.63 15.97 -21.59
N GLY A 9 -14.94 15.83 -21.69
CA GLY A 9 -15.55 14.93 -22.66
C GLY A 9 -15.42 13.45 -22.27
N SER A 10 -16.30 12.62 -22.83
CA SER A 10 -16.42 11.20 -22.42
C SER A 10 -15.16 10.38 -22.68
N ASP A 11 -14.42 10.66 -23.76
CA ASP A 11 -13.24 9.88 -24.13
C ASP A 11 -12.07 10.12 -23.17
N MET A 12 -11.73 11.38 -22.90
CA MET A 12 -10.67 11.73 -21.95
C MET A 12 -11.04 11.32 -20.51
N PHE A 13 -12.32 11.43 -20.16
CA PHE A 13 -12.81 10.97 -18.85
C PHE A 13 -12.67 9.44 -18.69
N ALA A 14 -12.96 8.66 -19.74
CA ALA A 14 -12.77 7.23 -19.72
C ALA A 14 -11.28 6.83 -19.52
N LEU A 15 -10.33 7.64 -20.00
CA LEU A 15 -8.91 7.44 -19.76
C LEU A 15 -8.56 7.60 -18.27
N LEU A 16 -9.13 8.58 -17.57
CA LEU A 16 -8.95 8.72 -16.13
C LEU A 16 -9.44 7.49 -15.36
N LEU A 17 -10.64 7.01 -15.71
CA LEU A 17 -11.21 5.81 -15.09
C LEU A 17 -10.34 4.56 -15.35
N LYS A 18 -9.78 4.44 -16.56
CA LYS A 18 -8.86 3.35 -16.93
C LYS A 18 -7.56 3.39 -16.13
N GLU A 19 -7.15 4.57 -15.67
CA GLU A 19 -6.01 4.78 -14.78
C GLU A 19 -6.38 4.70 -13.29
N ASN A 20 -7.57 4.16 -12.96
CA ASN A 20 -8.12 4.05 -11.59
C ASN A 20 -8.34 5.40 -10.87
N ILE A 21 -8.35 6.51 -11.59
CA ILE A 21 -8.76 7.81 -11.07
C ILE A 21 -10.29 7.88 -11.15
N THR A 22 -10.94 7.40 -10.10
CA THR A 22 -12.39 7.19 -10.02
C THR A 22 -13.09 8.16 -9.08
N THR A 23 -12.35 8.92 -8.29
CA THR A 23 -12.89 9.88 -7.32
C THR A 23 -12.39 11.29 -7.59
N THR A 24 -13.19 12.29 -7.19
CA THR A 24 -12.80 13.70 -7.28
C THR A 24 -11.59 14.04 -6.42
N LEU A 25 -11.45 13.39 -5.26
CA LEU A 25 -10.28 13.54 -4.38
C LEU A 25 -8.98 13.10 -5.07
N GLN A 26 -8.99 11.94 -5.75
CA GLN A 26 -7.82 11.47 -6.51
C GLN A 26 -7.42 12.45 -7.62
N ILE A 27 -8.39 13.11 -8.26
CA ILE A 27 -8.11 14.14 -9.28
C ILE A 27 -7.40 15.35 -8.65
N VAL A 28 -7.88 15.82 -7.49
CA VAL A 28 -7.26 16.95 -6.77
C VAL A 28 -5.85 16.60 -6.27
N MET A 29 -5.65 15.38 -5.78
CA MET A 29 -4.35 14.91 -5.27
C MET A 29 -3.36 14.53 -6.39
N CYS A 30 -3.83 14.34 -7.63
CA CYS A 30 -2.98 13.96 -8.76
C CYS A 30 -2.19 15.17 -9.28
N PRO A 31 -0.85 15.07 -9.41
CA PRO A 31 -0.04 16.10 -10.05
C PRO A 31 -0.54 16.43 -11.47
N VAL A 32 -0.65 17.73 -11.81
CA VAL A 32 -1.27 18.16 -13.08
C VAL A 32 -0.55 17.65 -14.33
N ASN A 33 0.77 17.40 -14.23
CA ASN A 33 1.57 16.81 -15.29
C ASN A 33 1.14 15.38 -15.60
N ILE A 34 0.77 14.59 -14.58
CA ILE A 34 0.29 13.21 -14.75
C ILE A 34 -1.11 13.24 -15.39
N LEU A 35 -2.00 14.12 -14.93
CA LEU A 35 -3.32 14.30 -15.56
C LEU A 35 -3.18 14.69 -17.05
N ARG A 36 -2.19 15.51 -17.39
CA ARG A 36 -1.88 15.88 -18.77
C ARG A 36 -1.37 14.69 -19.59
N GLU A 37 -0.48 13.87 -19.02
CA GLU A 37 0.02 12.67 -19.70
C GLU A 37 -1.09 11.65 -19.95
N ILE A 38 -2.02 11.48 -19.01
CA ILE A 38 -3.15 10.55 -19.14
C ILE A 38 -4.18 11.02 -20.16
N THR A 39 -4.60 12.29 -20.05
CA THR A 39 -5.74 12.80 -20.82
C THR A 39 -5.34 13.44 -22.15
N GLY A 40 -4.08 13.86 -22.30
CA GLY A 40 -3.63 14.69 -23.42
C GLY A 40 -4.23 16.10 -23.43
N ALA A 41 -4.99 16.49 -22.40
CA ALA A 41 -5.71 17.74 -22.36
C ALA A 41 -4.78 18.94 -22.19
N GLN A 42 -5.21 20.09 -22.72
CA GLN A 42 -4.49 21.35 -22.53
C GLN A 42 -4.54 21.81 -21.06
N LEU A 43 -3.51 22.54 -20.63
CA LEU A 43 -3.37 22.96 -19.23
C LEU A 43 -4.56 23.78 -18.72
N ASN A 44 -5.13 24.66 -19.56
CA ASN A 44 -6.32 25.45 -19.24
C ASN A 44 -7.56 24.58 -18.92
N VAL A 45 -7.75 23.47 -19.62
CA VAL A 45 -8.83 22.50 -19.36
C VAL A 45 -8.55 21.77 -18.04
N LEU A 46 -7.32 21.32 -17.83
CA LEU A 46 -6.92 20.65 -16.59
C LEU A 46 -7.06 21.54 -15.36
N THR A 47 -6.74 22.84 -15.47
CA THR A 47 -6.96 23.79 -14.37
C THR A 47 -8.45 23.94 -14.05
N LYS A 48 -9.34 23.98 -15.07
CA LYS A 48 -10.79 23.99 -14.84
C LYS A 48 -11.27 22.70 -14.19
N VAL A 49 -10.77 21.55 -14.63
CA VAL A 49 -11.09 20.25 -14.03
C VAL A 49 -10.67 20.21 -12.56
N LEU A 50 -9.44 20.66 -12.24
CA LEU A 50 -8.95 20.75 -10.87
C LEU A 50 -9.79 21.72 -10.02
N HIS A 51 -10.24 22.83 -10.59
CA HIS A 51 -11.14 23.76 -9.90
C HIS A 51 -12.49 23.11 -9.57
N ILE A 52 -13.13 22.47 -10.56
CA ILE A 52 -14.42 21.77 -10.37
C ILE A 52 -14.26 20.63 -9.35
N ALA A 53 -13.17 19.87 -9.43
CA ALA A 53 -12.86 18.80 -8.49
C ALA A 53 -12.60 19.37 -7.09
N GLY A 54 -11.88 20.49 -7.00
CA GLY A 54 -11.60 21.21 -5.77
C GLY A 54 -12.88 21.69 -5.09
N GLU A 55 -13.82 22.28 -5.82
CA GLU A 55 -15.12 22.69 -5.26
C GLU A 55 -15.94 21.50 -4.72
N ASP A 56 -15.92 20.37 -5.45
CA ASP A 56 -16.63 19.15 -5.05
C ASP A 56 -16.03 18.53 -3.77
N VAL A 57 -14.71 18.56 -3.64
CA VAL A 57 -13.95 17.97 -2.52
C VAL A 57 -13.88 18.91 -1.31
N LEU A 58 -13.49 20.16 -1.53
CA LEU A 58 -13.17 21.11 -0.47
C LEU A 58 -14.40 21.89 0.00
N GLN A 59 -15.48 21.96 -0.80
CA GLN A 59 -16.74 22.68 -0.49
C GLN A 59 -16.58 24.08 0.13
N ASP A 60 -15.40 24.72 0.07
CA ASP A 60 -14.97 25.88 0.89
C ASP A 60 -15.44 25.84 2.36
N LYS A 61 -15.59 24.63 2.92
CA LYS A 61 -16.09 24.45 4.29
C LYS A 61 -14.96 24.03 5.20
N ILE A 62 -14.70 24.87 6.19
CA ILE A 62 -13.87 24.50 7.33
C ILE A 62 -14.74 23.61 8.23
N TYR A 63 -14.37 22.34 8.33
CA TYR A 63 -15.02 21.38 9.21
C TYR A 63 -14.33 21.35 10.57
N THR A 64 -15.11 21.15 11.64
CA THR A 64 -14.52 20.72 12.92
C THR A 64 -14.01 19.29 12.78
N ALA A 65 -13.03 18.90 13.61
CA ALA A 65 -12.48 17.54 13.60
C ALA A 65 -13.55 16.45 13.80
N ASN A 66 -14.69 16.76 14.42
CA ASN A 66 -15.81 15.83 14.61
C ASN A 66 -16.50 15.39 13.32
N HIS A 67 -16.32 16.13 12.22
CA HIS A 67 -16.88 15.75 10.91
C HIS A 67 -15.91 14.92 10.07
N LEU A 68 -14.66 14.73 10.51
CA LEU A 68 -13.69 13.91 9.82
C LEU A 68 -14.02 12.43 10.07
N LYS A 69 -14.17 11.67 8.99
CA LYS A 69 -14.33 10.22 9.10
C LYS A 69 -12.97 9.59 9.46
N PRO A 70 -12.94 8.60 10.35
CA PRO A 70 -11.71 7.87 10.63
C PRO A 70 -11.23 7.15 9.36
N PHE A 71 -9.92 6.95 9.26
CA PHE A 71 -9.34 6.20 8.17
C PHE A 71 -9.77 4.74 8.20
N ASP A 72 -9.95 4.17 7.01
CA ASP A 72 -10.18 2.75 6.84
C ASP A 72 -9.00 1.92 7.35
N ARG A 73 -9.30 0.75 7.92
CA ARG A 73 -8.31 -0.17 8.48
C ARG A 73 -8.48 -1.60 7.99
N ILE A 74 -7.38 -2.36 8.01
CA ILE A 74 -7.33 -3.80 7.72
C ILE A 74 -7.22 -4.52 9.06
N SER A 75 -8.24 -5.28 9.43
CA SER A 75 -8.19 -6.14 10.62
C SER A 75 -7.03 -7.12 10.50
N THR A 76 -6.37 -7.40 11.63
CA THR A 76 -5.32 -8.41 11.72
C THR A 76 -5.87 -9.82 11.90
N GLY A 77 -7.19 -9.96 12.05
CA GLY A 77 -7.85 -11.21 12.43
C GLY A 77 -7.66 -11.58 13.91
N CYS A 78 -6.93 -10.75 14.68
CA CYS A 78 -6.67 -10.93 16.09
C CYS A 78 -7.29 -9.78 16.89
N LYS A 79 -8.37 -10.08 17.62
CA LYS A 79 -9.15 -9.07 18.36
C LYS A 79 -8.32 -8.26 19.36
N SER A 80 -7.34 -8.88 20.02
CA SER A 80 -6.48 -8.18 20.98
C SER A 80 -5.54 -7.20 20.28
N ILE A 81 -4.96 -7.58 19.14
CA ILE A 81 -4.11 -6.68 18.34
C ILE A 81 -4.96 -5.57 17.72
N ASP A 82 -6.11 -5.90 17.16
CA ASP A 82 -7.02 -4.90 16.57
C ASP A 82 -7.50 -3.90 17.62
N SER A 83 -7.74 -4.33 18.87
CA SER A 83 -8.10 -3.40 19.95
C SER A 83 -6.97 -2.42 20.29
N ILE A 84 -5.70 -2.85 20.19
CA ILE A 84 -4.54 -1.98 20.42
C ILE A 84 -4.34 -1.03 19.24
N LEU A 85 -4.61 -1.50 18.02
CA LEU A 85 -4.46 -0.74 16.78
C LEU A 85 -5.73 0.02 16.38
N ASP A 86 -6.75 0.07 17.24
CA ASP A 86 -8.03 0.75 16.97
C ASP A 86 -8.71 0.29 15.67
N GLY A 87 -8.75 -1.03 15.47
CA GLY A 87 -9.38 -1.69 14.31
C GLY A 87 -8.41 -2.26 13.28
N GLY A 88 -7.10 -2.11 13.49
CA GLY A 88 -6.05 -2.77 12.68
C GLY A 88 -5.18 -1.80 11.88
N ILE A 89 -4.59 -2.30 10.79
CA ILE A 89 -3.57 -1.60 9.99
C ILE A 89 -4.22 -0.49 9.14
N PRO A 90 -3.79 0.78 9.21
CA PRO A 90 -4.38 1.87 8.44
C PRO A 90 -4.16 1.71 6.92
N ILE A 91 -5.17 2.10 6.13
CA ILE A 91 -5.11 2.14 4.66
C ILE A 91 -4.64 3.49 4.11
N ASN A 92 -4.49 4.51 4.96
CA ASN A 92 -3.93 5.82 4.61
C ASN A 92 -2.71 6.15 5.49
N GLY A 93 -1.76 5.22 5.49
CA GLY A 93 -0.46 5.38 6.11
C GLY A 93 0.42 4.14 5.91
N ILE A 94 1.70 4.29 6.25
CA ILE A 94 2.65 3.20 6.29
C ILE A 94 2.73 2.70 7.73
N ALA A 95 2.36 1.44 7.96
CA ALA A 95 2.54 0.78 9.25
C ALA A 95 3.90 0.07 9.28
N GLU A 96 4.62 0.22 10.39
CA GLU A 96 5.88 -0.47 10.63
C GLU A 96 5.72 -1.53 11.72
N LEU A 97 6.15 -2.76 11.43
CA LEU A 97 6.28 -3.84 12.40
C LEU A 97 7.77 -4.11 12.65
N TYR A 98 8.26 -3.75 13.83
CA TYR A 98 9.66 -3.92 14.18
C TYR A 98 9.86 -4.83 15.41
N GLY A 99 11.04 -5.43 15.51
CA GLY A 99 11.42 -6.28 16.64
C GLY A 99 12.58 -7.21 16.30
N SER A 100 13.12 -7.90 17.32
CA SER A 100 14.22 -8.86 17.17
C SER A 100 13.88 -10.01 16.23
N SER A 101 14.88 -10.72 15.72
CA SER A 101 14.64 -11.92 14.90
C SER A 101 13.84 -12.97 15.69
N GLY A 102 13.00 -13.76 15.00
CA GLY A 102 12.23 -14.84 15.61
C GLY A 102 10.96 -14.45 16.39
N VAL A 103 10.68 -13.15 16.63
CA VAL A 103 9.49 -12.72 17.41
C VAL A 103 8.15 -12.83 16.66
N GLY A 104 8.14 -13.39 15.44
CA GLY A 104 6.92 -13.66 14.69
C GLY A 104 6.49 -12.61 13.66
N LYS A 105 7.36 -11.67 13.27
CA LYS A 105 7.04 -10.62 12.28
C LYS A 105 6.55 -11.19 10.94
N THR A 106 7.32 -12.10 10.34
CA THR A 106 6.92 -12.80 9.10
C THR A 106 5.64 -13.63 9.31
N GLN A 107 5.43 -14.23 10.48
CA GLN A 107 4.19 -14.97 10.78
C GLN A 107 2.97 -14.05 10.79
N PHE A 108 3.12 -12.84 11.33
CA PHE A 108 2.09 -11.81 11.30
C PHE A 108 1.78 -11.38 9.87
N CYS A 109 2.80 -11.12 9.05
CA CYS A 109 2.63 -10.75 7.64
C CYS A 109 1.88 -11.82 6.83
N LEU A 110 2.22 -13.10 7.00
CA LEU A 110 1.52 -14.21 6.33
C LEU A 110 0.05 -14.30 6.77
N GLN A 111 -0.23 -14.20 8.07
CA GLN A 111 -1.61 -14.26 8.58
C GLN A 111 -2.45 -13.09 8.10
N LEU A 112 -1.89 -11.88 8.14
CA LEU A 112 -2.55 -10.68 7.61
C LEU A 112 -2.85 -10.84 6.11
N SER A 113 -1.92 -11.42 5.35
CA SER A 113 -2.10 -11.67 3.92
C SER A 113 -3.27 -12.60 3.62
N LEU A 114 -3.47 -13.64 4.45
CA LEU A 114 -4.60 -14.55 4.33
C LEU A 114 -5.91 -13.91 4.81
N HIS A 115 -5.86 -13.17 5.92
CA HIS A 115 -7.04 -12.55 6.52
C HIS A 115 -7.66 -11.49 5.60
N LEU A 116 -6.83 -10.67 4.94
CA LEU A 116 -7.30 -9.64 4.00
C LEU A 116 -8.17 -10.22 2.87
N GLN A 117 -7.86 -11.43 2.41
CA GLN A 117 -8.56 -12.07 1.30
C GLN A 117 -9.94 -12.62 1.70
N LEU A 118 -10.21 -12.76 3.00
CA LEU A 118 -11.50 -13.27 3.45
C LEU A 118 -12.65 -12.34 3.03
N PRO A 119 -13.88 -12.87 2.90
CA PRO A 119 -15.08 -12.08 2.72
C PRO A 119 -15.26 -11.01 3.79
N ILE A 120 -15.88 -9.88 3.42
CA ILE A 120 -16.16 -8.77 4.36
C ILE A 120 -16.96 -9.27 5.58
N LYS A 121 -17.89 -10.19 5.37
CA LYS A 121 -18.68 -10.84 6.45
C LYS A 121 -17.83 -11.60 7.48
N LEU A 122 -16.59 -11.96 7.13
CA LEU A 122 -15.62 -12.65 8.00
C LEU A 122 -14.50 -11.71 8.51
N GLY A 123 -14.61 -10.41 8.27
CA GLY A 123 -13.64 -9.40 8.69
C GLY A 123 -12.51 -9.12 7.71
N GLY A 124 -12.45 -9.84 6.58
CA GLY A 124 -11.52 -9.53 5.50
C GLY A 124 -12.02 -8.41 4.58
N ARG A 125 -11.39 -8.24 3.42
CA ARG A 125 -11.72 -7.19 2.45
C ARG A 125 -11.81 -7.70 1.00
N GLU A 126 -11.74 -9.00 0.77
CA GLU A 126 -11.78 -9.60 -0.58
C GLU A 126 -10.73 -8.98 -1.52
N LYS A 127 -9.56 -8.64 -0.96
CA LYS A 127 -8.44 -8.02 -1.68
C LYS A 127 -7.21 -8.91 -1.69
N GLU A 128 -6.40 -8.73 -2.71
CA GLU A 128 -5.15 -9.45 -2.98
C GLU A 128 -3.95 -8.76 -2.32
N VAL A 129 -2.80 -9.44 -2.27
CA VAL A 129 -1.60 -8.98 -1.55
C VAL A 129 -0.38 -9.00 -2.46
N VAL A 130 0.45 -7.97 -2.37
CA VAL A 130 1.82 -7.98 -2.91
C VAL A 130 2.80 -8.13 -1.76
N TYR A 131 3.70 -9.11 -1.85
CA TYR A 131 4.70 -9.42 -0.85
C TYR A 131 6.11 -9.28 -1.43
N PHE A 132 6.85 -8.27 -0.96
CA PHE A 132 8.25 -8.09 -1.29
C PHE A 132 9.13 -8.78 -0.26
N CYS A 133 9.95 -9.73 -0.72
CA CYS A 133 10.97 -10.38 0.10
C CYS A 133 12.33 -9.77 -0.24
N THR A 134 13.09 -9.35 0.77
CA THR A 134 14.38 -8.67 0.56
C THR A 134 15.58 -9.40 1.14
N GLU A 135 15.38 -10.20 2.18
CA GLU A 135 16.45 -10.95 2.86
C GLU A 135 16.35 -12.44 2.54
N ASP A 136 15.22 -13.05 2.89
CA ASP A 136 15.03 -14.50 2.81
C ASP A 136 14.09 -14.91 1.66
N VAL A 137 14.13 -16.21 1.35
CA VAL A 137 13.16 -16.83 0.46
C VAL A 137 11.76 -16.79 1.10
N PHE A 138 10.73 -16.52 0.29
CA PHE A 138 9.36 -16.49 0.79
C PHE A 138 8.98 -17.82 1.45
N PRO A 139 8.42 -17.83 2.68
CA PRO A 139 8.14 -19.05 3.43
C PRO A 139 6.86 -19.75 2.95
N SER A 140 6.87 -20.22 1.69
CA SER A 140 5.72 -20.84 1.01
C SER A 140 5.16 -22.06 1.74
N ARG A 141 6.04 -22.92 2.29
CA ARG A 141 5.62 -24.08 3.09
C ARG A 141 4.77 -23.64 4.29
N ARG A 142 5.16 -22.57 4.95
CA ARG A 142 4.44 -22.04 6.11
C ARG A 142 3.13 -21.39 5.70
N LEU A 143 3.12 -20.64 4.59
CA LEU A 143 1.88 -20.08 4.02
C LEU A 143 0.86 -21.19 3.75
N ASN A 144 1.27 -22.29 3.13
CA ASN A 144 0.36 -23.41 2.82
C ASN A 144 -0.25 -24.05 4.07
N GLN A 145 0.55 -24.21 5.12
CA GLN A 145 0.05 -24.70 6.41
C GLN A 145 -1.00 -23.75 7.02
N LEU A 146 -0.75 -22.43 6.96
CA LEU A 146 -1.70 -21.43 7.44
C LEU A 146 -2.96 -21.39 6.59
N ALA A 147 -2.83 -21.43 5.26
CA ALA A 147 -3.95 -21.37 4.33
C ALA A 147 -4.91 -22.55 4.53
N ALA A 148 -4.39 -23.76 4.73
CA ALA A 148 -5.22 -24.94 5.07
C ALA A 148 -6.00 -24.70 6.36
N SER A 149 -5.33 -24.24 7.41
CA SER A 149 -6.00 -23.92 8.69
C SER A 149 -7.05 -22.82 8.56
N PHE A 150 -6.81 -21.80 7.72
CA PHE A 150 -7.77 -20.73 7.45
C PHE A 150 -9.01 -21.24 6.70
N LYS A 151 -8.84 -22.11 5.70
CA LYS A 151 -9.94 -22.77 4.96
C LYS A 151 -10.86 -23.51 5.93
N ASP A 152 -10.27 -24.34 6.78
CA ASP A 152 -11.02 -25.15 7.75
C ASP A 152 -11.72 -24.27 8.80
N LYS A 153 -10.99 -23.28 9.36
CA LYS A 153 -11.51 -22.39 10.40
C LYS A 153 -12.68 -21.53 9.93
N HIS A 154 -12.62 -21.04 8.70
CA HIS A 154 -13.60 -20.10 8.15
C HIS A 154 -14.63 -20.75 7.23
N ASN A 155 -14.49 -22.05 6.95
CA ASN A 155 -15.32 -22.81 6.02
C ASN A 155 -15.44 -22.11 4.65
N VAL A 156 -14.29 -21.75 4.07
CA VAL A 156 -14.20 -21.04 2.79
C VAL A 156 -13.44 -21.86 1.75
N VAL A 157 -13.91 -21.83 0.51
CA VAL A 157 -13.24 -22.43 -0.65
C VAL A 157 -12.55 -21.32 -1.45
N LEU A 158 -11.50 -20.75 -0.87
CA LEU A 158 -10.67 -19.72 -1.50
C LEU A 158 -9.29 -20.27 -1.80
N ASP A 159 -8.77 -20.01 -3.01
CA ASP A 159 -7.35 -20.24 -3.27
C ASP A 159 -6.54 -19.06 -2.74
N PHE A 160 -6.10 -19.15 -1.48
CA PHE A 160 -5.38 -18.04 -0.86
C PHE A 160 -4.02 -17.76 -1.52
N GLN A 161 -3.42 -18.78 -2.13
CA GLN A 161 -2.09 -18.72 -2.68
C GLN A 161 -2.05 -17.91 -3.97
N ASP A 162 -3.05 -18.09 -4.84
CA ASP A 162 -3.14 -17.42 -6.15
C ASP A 162 -3.36 -15.89 -6.06
N HIS A 163 -3.71 -15.40 -4.87
CA HIS A 163 -3.97 -13.98 -4.59
C HIS A 163 -2.83 -13.32 -3.76
N ILE A 164 -1.69 -14.01 -3.60
CA ILE A 164 -0.48 -13.47 -2.96
C ILE A 164 0.66 -13.43 -3.98
N TYR A 165 1.00 -12.22 -4.42
CA TYR A 165 2.03 -11.98 -5.42
C TYR A 165 3.37 -11.71 -4.77
N VAL A 166 4.28 -12.68 -4.88
CA VAL A 166 5.61 -12.60 -4.27
C VAL A 166 6.63 -12.05 -5.27
N THR A 167 7.48 -11.13 -4.84
CA THR A 167 8.65 -10.68 -5.61
C THR A 167 9.87 -10.54 -4.70
N HIS A 168 11.02 -11.07 -5.15
CA HIS A 168 12.29 -10.89 -4.46
C HIS A 168 13.00 -9.63 -4.97
N ILE A 169 13.45 -8.77 -4.05
CA ILE A 169 14.13 -7.51 -4.37
C ILE A 169 15.41 -7.40 -3.58
N THR A 170 16.52 -7.14 -4.27
CA THR A 170 17.87 -7.10 -3.68
C THR A 170 18.44 -5.70 -3.50
N SER A 171 17.79 -4.65 -4.02
CA SER A 171 18.26 -3.26 -3.88
C SER A 171 17.13 -2.23 -3.81
N SER A 172 17.41 -1.11 -3.14
CA SER A 172 16.50 0.05 -3.00
C SER A 172 16.03 0.56 -4.38
N LEU A 173 16.95 0.71 -5.33
CA LEU A 173 16.67 1.17 -6.69
C LEU A 173 15.72 0.21 -7.44
N THR A 174 15.90 -1.10 -7.28
CA THR A 174 15.04 -2.10 -7.92
C THR A 174 13.64 -2.07 -7.32
N LEU A 175 13.52 -1.91 -5.99
CA LEU A 175 12.23 -1.72 -5.35
C LEU A 175 11.54 -0.48 -5.90
N GLN A 176 12.23 0.66 -5.94
CA GLN A 176 11.67 1.92 -6.41
C GLN A 176 11.14 1.81 -7.84
N LYS A 177 11.92 1.24 -8.77
CA LYS A 177 11.48 1.02 -10.16
C LYS A 177 10.27 0.09 -10.24
N CYS A 178 10.25 -0.95 -9.40
CA CYS A 178 9.14 -1.89 -9.33
C CYS A 178 7.85 -1.21 -8.85
N LEU A 179 7.93 -0.42 -7.78
CA LEU A 179 6.79 0.35 -7.24
C LEU A 179 6.24 1.32 -8.30
N GLN A 180 7.11 2.07 -8.96
CA GLN A 180 6.71 3.12 -9.90
C GLN A 180 6.14 2.59 -11.22
N HIS A 181 6.73 1.54 -11.79
CA HIS A 181 6.38 1.08 -13.13
C HIS A 181 5.57 -0.22 -13.13
N LYS A 182 6.08 -1.25 -12.43
CA LYS A 182 5.49 -2.60 -12.48
C LYS A 182 4.21 -2.66 -11.66
N LEU A 183 4.25 -2.16 -10.42
CA LEU A 183 3.10 -2.20 -9.53
C LEU A 183 1.97 -1.30 -10.00
N SER A 184 2.27 -0.07 -10.44
CA SER A 184 1.26 0.83 -11.00
C SER A 184 0.44 0.20 -12.15
N TYR A 185 1.07 -0.60 -13.01
CA TYR A 185 0.35 -1.36 -14.04
C TYR A 185 -0.42 -2.54 -13.44
N PHE A 186 0.18 -3.26 -12.50
CA PHE A 186 -0.41 -4.44 -11.88
C PHE A 186 -1.72 -4.11 -11.14
N PHE A 187 -1.76 -2.98 -10.43
CA PHE A 187 -2.95 -2.46 -9.74
C PHE A 187 -4.13 -2.13 -10.66
N LYS A 188 -3.92 -2.02 -11.99
CA LYS A 188 -5.03 -1.82 -12.96
C LYS A 188 -5.83 -3.08 -13.22
N TYR A 189 -5.23 -4.26 -13.06
CA TYR A 189 -5.84 -5.55 -13.38
C TYR A 189 -6.09 -6.42 -12.16
N ARG A 190 -5.63 -5.98 -10.99
CA ARG A 190 -5.61 -6.74 -9.74
C ARG A 190 -6.14 -5.89 -8.60
N ASN A 191 -6.92 -6.51 -7.71
CA ASN A 191 -7.58 -5.82 -6.60
C ASN A 191 -6.67 -5.86 -5.37
N ILE A 192 -5.48 -5.27 -5.48
CA ILE A 192 -4.50 -5.28 -4.40
C ILE A 192 -4.99 -4.39 -3.24
N GLY A 193 -5.00 -4.95 -2.04
CA GLY A 193 -5.39 -4.26 -0.81
C GLY A 193 -4.26 -4.03 0.17
N LEU A 194 -3.13 -4.73 0.01
CA LEU A 194 -2.01 -4.67 0.92
C LEU A 194 -0.70 -4.88 0.19
N ILE A 195 0.28 -4.02 0.50
CA ILE A 195 1.67 -4.20 0.14
C ILE A 195 2.45 -4.53 1.42
N ILE A 196 3.21 -5.62 1.40
CA ILE A 196 4.13 -6.00 2.48
C ILE A 196 5.56 -5.93 1.98
N ILE A 197 6.45 -5.32 2.77
CA ILE A 197 7.90 -5.34 2.55
C ILE A 197 8.57 -6.01 3.73
N ASP A 198 9.02 -7.26 3.55
CA ASP A 198 9.72 -8.07 4.56
C ASP A 198 11.16 -8.37 4.09
N SER A 199 12.17 -7.62 4.54
CA SER A 199 12.16 -6.46 5.45
C SER A 199 12.75 -5.22 4.77
N ILE A 200 12.38 -4.01 5.18
CA ILE A 200 13.04 -2.81 4.64
C ILE A 200 14.51 -2.74 5.04
N ALA A 201 14.86 -3.32 6.19
CA ALA A 201 16.23 -3.39 6.68
C ALA A 201 17.16 -4.09 5.68
N GLY A 202 16.70 -5.17 5.04
CA GLY A 202 17.48 -5.94 4.08
C GLY A 202 18.03 -5.11 2.91
N LEU A 203 17.24 -4.15 2.41
CA LEU A 203 17.63 -3.32 1.26
C LEU A 203 18.81 -2.39 1.55
N PHE A 204 18.97 -2.00 2.81
CA PHE A 204 19.98 -1.01 3.19
C PHE A 204 21.06 -1.59 4.12
N ARG A 205 20.99 -2.88 4.46
CA ARG A 205 22.04 -3.57 5.23
C ARG A 205 23.28 -3.88 4.40
N ALA A 206 23.15 -4.14 3.11
CA ALA A 206 24.27 -4.45 2.24
C ALA A 206 25.17 -3.23 1.92
N GLU A 207 24.66 -2.01 2.09
CA GLU A 207 25.35 -0.76 1.71
C GLU A 207 26.19 -0.16 2.86
N THR A 208 26.28 -0.84 4.01
CA THR A 208 26.85 -0.30 5.25
C THR A 208 28.36 -0.10 5.26
N GLU A 209 29.10 -0.54 4.23
CA GLU A 209 30.54 -0.30 4.16
C GLU A 209 30.89 1.14 3.74
N ASN A 210 29.97 1.91 3.15
CA ASN A 210 30.21 3.31 2.79
C ASN A 210 29.16 4.25 3.44
N THR A 211 29.66 5.10 4.33
CA THR A 211 28.96 6.11 5.14
C THR A 211 28.28 7.22 4.35
N ASN A 212 27.27 6.91 3.54
CA ASN A 212 26.41 7.90 2.90
C ASN A 212 24.98 7.82 3.46
N TYR A 213 24.84 8.08 4.75
CA TYR A 213 23.54 8.22 5.44
C TYR A 213 22.58 9.17 4.71
N VAL A 214 23.12 10.21 4.07
CA VAL A 214 22.36 11.18 3.26
C VAL A 214 21.72 10.48 2.05
N THR A 215 22.50 9.71 1.29
CA THR A 215 22.01 8.95 0.13
C THR A 215 20.96 7.92 0.55
N ARG A 216 21.22 7.17 1.62
CA ARG A 216 20.25 6.21 2.17
C ARG A 216 18.92 6.87 2.57
N SER A 217 18.99 8.01 3.26
CA SER A 217 17.80 8.75 3.69
C SER A 217 17.01 9.28 2.48
N HIS A 218 17.71 9.74 1.45
CA HIS A 218 17.12 10.19 0.20
C HIS A 218 16.43 9.02 -0.54
N GLU A 219 17.10 7.87 -0.68
CA GLU A 219 16.53 6.68 -1.32
C GLU A 219 15.31 6.13 -0.55
N PHE A 220 15.39 6.06 0.77
CA PHE A 220 14.24 5.67 1.59
C PHE A 220 13.07 6.64 1.41
N SER A 221 13.34 7.94 1.36
CA SER A 221 12.30 8.96 1.11
C SER A 221 11.64 8.78 -0.25
N LEU A 222 12.40 8.39 -1.29
CA LEU A 222 11.85 8.08 -2.62
C LEU A 222 10.96 6.83 -2.62
N ILE A 223 11.34 5.80 -1.86
CA ILE A 223 10.52 4.59 -1.68
C ILE A 223 9.22 4.95 -0.96
N VAL A 224 9.30 5.65 0.17
CA VAL A 224 8.13 6.10 0.94
C VAL A 224 7.20 6.96 0.10
N LYS A 225 7.76 7.89 -0.69
CA LYS A 225 6.98 8.71 -1.63
C LYS A 225 6.23 7.85 -2.66
N SER A 226 6.89 6.82 -3.20
CA SER A 226 6.28 5.93 -4.19
C SER A 226 5.19 5.05 -3.56
N LEU A 227 5.39 4.62 -2.31
CA LEU A 227 4.40 3.88 -1.52
C LEU A 227 3.16 4.73 -1.22
N ASN A 228 3.34 5.96 -0.75
CA ASN A 228 2.23 6.89 -0.51
C ASN A 228 1.44 7.19 -1.80
N ASP A 229 2.13 7.38 -2.92
CA ASP A 229 1.47 7.60 -4.23
C ASP A 229 0.60 6.41 -4.64
N LEU A 230 1.05 5.17 -4.41
CA LEU A 230 0.24 3.97 -4.65
C LEU A 230 -0.97 3.91 -3.69
N GLN A 231 -0.78 4.27 -2.43
CA GLN A 231 -1.83 4.29 -1.41
C GLN A 231 -2.93 5.31 -1.75
N ASP A 232 -2.55 6.55 -2.10
CA ASP A 232 -3.48 7.61 -2.46
C ASP A 232 -4.26 7.28 -3.75
N ARG A 233 -3.61 6.63 -4.72
CA ARG A 233 -4.24 6.24 -6.00
C ARG A 233 -5.13 5.02 -5.90
N PHE A 234 -4.75 4.00 -5.13
CA PHE A 234 -5.41 2.70 -5.18
C PHE A 234 -6.08 2.27 -3.86
N GLY A 235 -5.90 3.01 -2.76
CA GLY A 235 -6.51 2.72 -1.47
C GLY A 235 -6.07 1.36 -0.91
N CYS A 236 -4.74 1.13 -0.86
CA CYS A 236 -4.13 -0.07 -0.28
C CYS A 236 -3.40 0.24 1.03
N GLY A 237 -3.43 -0.71 1.97
CA GLY A 237 -2.58 -0.66 3.16
C GLY A 237 -1.12 -0.99 2.84
N ILE A 238 -0.21 -0.47 3.67
CA ILE A 238 1.23 -0.70 3.51
C ILE A 238 1.80 -1.14 4.85
N LEU A 239 2.43 -2.32 4.87
CA LEU A 239 3.11 -2.86 6.04
C LEU A 239 4.58 -3.10 5.73
N ILE A 240 5.45 -2.46 6.51
CA ILE A 240 6.88 -2.61 6.40
C ILE A 240 7.39 -3.36 7.63
N VAL A 241 8.22 -4.39 7.41
CA VAL A 241 8.90 -5.10 8.49
C VAL A 241 10.28 -4.51 8.66
N ASN A 242 10.66 -4.27 9.92
CA ASN A 242 11.99 -3.82 10.28
C ASN A 242 12.60 -4.73 11.37
N GLN A 243 13.92 -4.77 11.43
CA GLN A 243 14.65 -5.55 12.43
C GLN A 243 15.50 -4.63 13.28
N VAL A 244 15.45 -4.83 14.60
CA VAL A 244 16.32 -4.12 15.53
C VAL A 244 17.68 -4.80 15.56
N LEU A 245 18.75 -4.02 15.39
CA LEU A 245 20.11 -4.45 15.70
C LEU A 245 20.32 -4.26 17.21
N ASN A 246 20.65 -5.35 17.92
CA ASN A 246 21.15 -5.21 19.28
C ASN A 246 22.56 -4.63 19.20
N LEU A 247 22.69 -3.32 19.44
CA LEU A 247 23.97 -2.74 19.81
C LEU A 247 24.27 -3.22 21.24
N LEU A 248 24.93 -4.38 21.34
CA LEU A 248 25.58 -4.78 22.58
C LEU A 248 26.69 -3.76 22.83
N TYR A 249 26.38 -2.72 23.60
CA TYR A 249 27.42 -2.04 24.35
C TYR A 249 27.89 -3.02 25.41
N ASP A 250 28.89 -3.82 25.07
CA ASP A 250 29.74 -4.45 26.06
C ASP A 250 30.38 -3.31 26.86
N LYS A 251 29.76 -2.99 28.01
CA LYS A 251 30.43 -2.27 29.09
C LYS A 251 31.11 -3.34 29.94
N GLU A 252 32.37 -3.61 29.63
CA GLU A 252 33.34 -4.05 30.65
C GLU A 252 33.73 -2.86 31.53
#